data_AF-A0A849S4U0-F1
#
_entry.id   AF-A0A849S4U0-F1
#
_cell.length_a   1.000
_cell.length_b   1.000
_cell.length_c   1.000
_cell.angle_alpha   90.00
_cell.angle_beta   90.00
_cell.angle_gamma   90.00
#
_symmetry.space_group_name_H-M   'P 1'
#
loop_
_entity.id
_entity.type
_entity.pdbx_description
1 polymer ?
#
loop_
_entity_poly.entity_id
_entity_poly.type
_entity_poly.pdbx_seq_one_letter_code
_entity_poly.pdbx_strand_id
1 'polypeptide(L)'
;MSACSHKDDANKAADTAKAEVASVVTEQKNAAPPVNAEPHKAAEATPSLTTEADWNAMPDLKDIGNFRFLTAPQGLKIENVENGASQIFEFEKIENLIGNSIYTTEGKLAISHFDGDGTDFNQRLFDRSIYDYLDKMGAKQLFKGDYPKNEPQNEAARAKLKDNQWNGKRRFYGFVDDSPFAVYAFKNNGKNYMVNVQSNSAQGEVYVMELKAFEQTMKKYTAEGMKKELDAAGKAILNINFDTDKATLKPDGQTVVDEILALLNENPTLNISIEGYTDNTGAADHNKKLSADRANTVMYALAGKGIDISRLKSAGFGADKPLAANDTDDNKAKNRRVELVKF
;
A
#
# COMPACT_ATOMS: atom_id res chain seq x y z
N MET A 1 3.28 22.16 68.11
CA MET A 1 2.28 22.18 67.02
C MET A 1 2.26 20.80 66.37
N SER A 2 1.17 20.46 65.67
CA SER A 2 0.85 19.20 64.94
C SER A 2 2.06 18.44 64.34
N ALA A 3 2.17 17.10 64.39
CA ALA A 3 1.28 16.04 63.84
C ALA A 3 1.26 16.07 62.29
N CYS A 4 1.35 14.99 61.49
CA CYS A 4 1.31 13.51 61.64
C CYS A 4 2.37 12.89 60.64
N SER A 5 3.01 11.70 60.77
CA SER A 5 2.51 10.29 60.73
C SER A 5 1.54 9.99 59.56
N HIS A 6 1.43 8.82 58.89
CA HIS A 6 2.09 7.49 58.82
C HIS A 6 1.45 6.74 57.60
N LYS A 7 1.91 5.61 57.03
CA LYS A 7 3.03 4.65 57.23
C LYS A 7 3.28 3.82 55.94
N ASP A 8 4.29 2.96 55.96
CA ASP A 8 4.74 2.10 54.84
C ASP A 8 4.02 0.74 54.68
N ASP A 9 4.41 0.03 53.62
CA ASP A 9 3.99 -1.31 53.18
C ASP A 9 4.17 -2.47 54.17
N ALA A 10 3.42 -3.58 53.97
CA ALA A 10 3.97 -4.86 53.44
C ALA A 10 3.19 -6.14 53.86
N ASN A 11 3.07 -7.07 52.90
CA ASN A 11 3.54 -8.48 52.96
C ASN A 11 2.55 -9.55 52.40
N LYS A 12 3.04 -10.79 52.22
CA LYS A 12 2.72 -11.74 51.13
C LYS A 12 2.06 -13.07 51.57
N ALA A 13 1.24 -13.62 50.66
CA ALA A 13 1.18 -15.03 50.19
C ALA A 13 0.48 -16.19 50.98
N ALA A 14 0.02 -17.17 50.17
CA ALA A 14 -0.41 -18.57 50.45
C ALA A 14 -1.81 -18.78 51.10
N ASP A 15 -2.58 -19.87 50.87
CA ASP A 15 -2.37 -21.09 50.05
C ASP A 15 -3.68 -21.79 49.55
N THR A 16 -3.51 -22.89 48.80
CA THR A 16 -4.39 -23.83 48.03
C THR A 16 -5.77 -24.40 48.53
N ALA A 17 -6.72 -24.47 47.57
CA ALA A 17 -7.43 -25.65 46.98
C ALA A 17 -8.68 -26.39 47.57
N LYS A 18 -9.64 -26.62 46.63
CA LYS A 18 -10.34 -27.88 46.19
C LYS A 18 -11.83 -28.19 46.53
N ALA A 19 -12.46 -28.86 45.54
CA ALA A 19 -13.76 -29.58 45.47
C ALA A 19 -15.07 -28.74 45.50
N GLU A 20 -16.21 -29.08 44.89
CA GLU A 20 -16.72 -29.95 43.78
C GLU A 20 -18.27 -30.00 43.95
N VAL A 21 -19.07 -30.09 42.87
CA VAL A 21 -20.29 -30.93 42.64
C VAL A 21 -20.97 -30.48 41.32
N ALA A 22 -21.58 -31.42 40.57
CA ALA A 22 -22.09 -31.25 39.19
C ALA A 22 -23.64 -31.37 39.05
N SER A 23 -24.12 -31.52 37.79
CA SER A 23 -25.49 -31.83 37.29
C SER A 23 -26.39 -30.61 36.93
N VAL A 24 -27.32 -30.60 35.94
CA VAL A 24 -27.96 -31.62 35.06
C VAL A 24 -28.13 -31.10 33.60
N VAL A 25 -28.37 -32.01 32.64
CA VAL A 25 -28.56 -31.89 31.17
C VAL A 25 -29.99 -31.53 30.73
N THR A 26 -30.18 -30.83 29.59
CA THR A 26 -31.11 -31.23 28.49
C THR A 26 -31.02 -30.37 27.23
N GLU A 27 -31.32 -30.98 26.08
CA GLU A 27 -31.16 -30.50 24.69
C GLU A 27 -32.50 -30.61 23.95
N GLN A 28 -32.86 -29.69 23.04
CA GLN A 28 -33.94 -29.93 22.07
C GLN A 28 -33.85 -29.10 20.78
N LYS A 29 -33.89 -29.79 19.63
CA LYS A 29 -34.09 -29.27 18.27
C LYS A 29 -35.59 -29.18 17.93
N ASN A 30 -35.98 -28.27 17.02
CA ASN A 30 -37.08 -28.48 16.08
C ASN A 30 -37.02 -27.46 14.90
N ALA A 31 -37.71 -27.74 13.79
CA ALA A 31 -37.54 -27.03 12.50
C ALA A 31 -38.86 -26.90 11.68
N ALA A 32 -38.82 -26.01 10.65
CA ALA A 32 -39.82 -25.79 9.57
C ALA A 32 -41.15 -25.13 9.99
N PRO A 33 -41.98 -24.53 9.07
CA PRO A 33 -41.97 -24.56 7.59
C PRO A 33 -42.05 -23.18 6.87
N PRO A 34 -42.09 -23.11 5.51
CA PRO A 34 -42.10 -21.85 4.73
C PRO A 34 -43.51 -21.41 4.27
N VAL A 35 -43.68 -20.13 3.91
CA VAL A 35 -44.92 -19.58 3.28
C VAL A 35 -44.59 -18.64 2.11
N ASN A 36 -45.46 -18.64 1.11
CA ASN A 36 -45.30 -18.11 -0.24
C ASN A 36 -45.65 -16.61 -0.38
N ALA A 37 -45.27 -15.99 -1.50
CA ALA A 37 -45.53 -14.57 -1.81
C ALA A 37 -46.80 -14.35 -2.66
N GLU A 38 -47.36 -13.13 -2.58
CA GLU A 38 -48.34 -12.56 -3.54
C GLU A 38 -48.08 -11.05 -3.77
N PRO A 39 -48.62 -10.41 -4.83
CA PRO A 39 -47.76 -9.58 -5.68
C PRO A 39 -48.00 -8.06 -5.71
N HIS A 40 -46.93 -7.36 -6.12
CA HIS A 40 -46.85 -6.04 -6.78
C HIS A 40 -47.78 -4.88 -6.34
N LYS A 41 -47.13 -3.84 -5.80
CA LYS A 41 -47.39 -2.46 -6.25
C LYS A 41 -46.08 -1.89 -6.79
N ALA A 42 -46.08 -1.39 -8.02
CA ALA A 42 -44.88 -0.83 -8.63
C ALA A 42 -44.48 0.46 -7.90
N ALA A 43 -43.33 0.43 -7.22
CA ALA A 43 -42.65 1.65 -6.81
C ALA A 43 -41.87 2.18 -8.03
N GLU A 44 -41.95 3.49 -8.25
CA GLU A 44 -41.27 4.17 -9.34
C GLU A 44 -39.76 3.94 -9.24
N ALA A 45 -39.10 3.74 -10.40
CA ALA A 45 -37.68 3.43 -10.43
C ALA A 45 -36.86 4.62 -9.90
N THR A 46 -36.37 4.49 -8.66
CA THR A 46 -35.32 5.36 -8.12
C THR A 46 -34.16 5.37 -9.13
N PRO A 47 -33.67 6.54 -9.59
CA PRO A 47 -32.57 6.58 -10.54
C PRO A 47 -31.35 5.91 -9.91
N SER A 48 -30.83 4.88 -10.56
CA SER A 48 -29.67 4.14 -10.06
C SER A 48 -28.46 5.06 -10.06
N LEU A 49 -27.96 5.39 -8.86
CA LEU A 49 -26.70 6.08 -8.69
C LEU A 49 -25.60 5.20 -9.29
N THR A 50 -25.03 5.60 -10.43
CA THR A 50 -23.90 4.91 -11.04
C THR A 50 -22.69 5.11 -10.13
N THR A 51 -22.23 4.04 -9.50
CA THR A 51 -21.10 4.03 -8.54
C THR A 51 -19.73 4.21 -9.19
N GLU A 52 -19.69 4.40 -10.51
CA GLU A 52 -18.48 4.55 -11.31
C GLU A 52 -18.62 5.74 -12.26
N ALA A 53 -17.48 6.39 -12.57
CA ALA A 53 -17.41 7.38 -13.63
C ALA A 53 -17.46 6.70 -15.01
N ASP A 54 -18.38 7.11 -15.88
CA ASP A 54 -18.44 6.61 -17.27
C ASP A 54 -17.27 7.17 -18.09
N TRP A 55 -16.14 6.45 -18.07
CA TRP A 55 -14.95 6.78 -18.82
C TRP A 55 -15.13 6.75 -20.35
N ASN A 56 -16.18 6.10 -20.88
CA ASN A 56 -16.48 6.16 -22.32
C ASN A 56 -17.00 7.55 -22.70
N ALA A 57 -17.88 8.12 -21.87
CA ALA A 57 -18.42 9.47 -22.04
C ALA A 57 -17.41 10.60 -21.73
N MET A 58 -16.26 10.30 -21.11
CA MET A 58 -15.24 11.32 -20.84
C MET A 58 -14.55 11.81 -22.13
N PRO A 59 -14.28 13.13 -22.25
CA PRO A 59 -13.60 13.70 -23.41
C PRO A 59 -12.13 13.26 -23.44
N ASP A 60 -11.58 13.02 -24.62
CA ASP A 60 -10.16 12.69 -24.81
C ASP A 60 -9.42 13.91 -25.39
N LEU A 61 -8.60 14.55 -24.57
CA LEU A 61 -8.07 15.89 -24.80
C LEU A 61 -6.82 15.91 -25.69
N LYS A 62 -6.18 14.74 -25.89
CA LYS A 62 -5.10 14.47 -26.86
C LYS A 62 -4.26 15.70 -27.24
N ASP A 63 -3.38 16.14 -26.34
CA ASP A 63 -2.27 17.12 -26.55
C ASP A 63 -2.03 18.09 -25.36
N ILE A 64 -2.64 17.87 -24.19
CA ILE A 64 -2.38 18.71 -22.99
C ILE A 64 -1.00 18.48 -22.35
N GLY A 65 -0.09 17.78 -23.04
CA GLY A 65 1.17 17.30 -22.54
C GLY A 65 1.05 16.01 -21.71
N ASN A 66 2.07 15.76 -20.89
CA ASN A 66 2.14 14.62 -19.98
C ASN A 66 1.76 15.03 -18.55
N PHE A 67 1.57 14.03 -17.67
CA PHE A 67 1.26 14.16 -16.24
C PHE A 67 1.88 15.38 -15.55
N ARG A 68 1.10 15.97 -14.63
CA ARG A 68 1.15 17.34 -14.06
C ARG A 68 0.34 18.37 -14.86
N PHE A 69 0.65 18.59 -16.14
CA PHE A 69 0.01 19.50 -17.14
C PHE A 69 -0.43 20.93 -16.69
N LEU A 70 -0.24 21.33 -15.44
CA LEU A 70 -0.60 22.62 -14.87
C LEU A 70 0.65 23.38 -14.42
N THR A 71 0.58 24.70 -14.49
CA THR A 71 1.57 25.63 -13.95
C THR A 71 0.89 26.67 -13.08
N ALA A 72 1.64 27.35 -12.22
CA ALA A 72 1.11 28.49 -11.48
C ALA A 72 0.63 29.60 -12.45
N PRO A 73 -0.56 30.19 -12.25
CA PRO A 73 -0.94 31.41 -12.95
C PRO A 73 -0.08 32.58 -12.43
N GLN A 74 0.13 33.60 -13.26
CA GLN A 74 0.92 34.77 -12.89
C GLN A 74 0.41 35.43 -11.59
N GLY A 75 1.32 35.64 -10.63
CA GLY A 75 1.02 36.18 -9.30
C GLY A 75 0.75 35.13 -8.23
N LEU A 76 0.67 33.85 -8.60
CA LEU A 76 0.74 32.71 -7.69
C LEU A 76 1.99 31.88 -7.98
N LYS A 77 2.44 31.11 -6.99
CA LYS A 77 3.48 30.08 -7.08
C LYS A 77 2.87 28.72 -6.76
N ILE A 78 3.52 27.65 -7.18
CA ILE A 78 3.34 26.33 -6.53
C ILE A 78 4.47 26.21 -5.50
N GLU A 79 4.18 25.74 -4.29
CA GLU A 79 5.18 25.58 -3.25
C GLU A 79 5.94 24.26 -3.33
N ASN A 80 7.17 24.26 -2.78
CA ASN A 80 8.02 23.08 -2.62
C ASN A 80 8.15 22.23 -3.89
N VAL A 81 8.30 22.89 -5.05
CA VAL A 81 8.25 22.24 -6.36
C VAL A 81 9.45 21.31 -6.56
N GLU A 82 9.21 20.01 -6.38
CA GLU A 82 10.11 18.96 -6.85
C GLU A 82 9.46 18.27 -8.05
N ASN A 83 10.17 18.19 -9.17
CA ASN A 83 9.65 17.60 -10.40
C ASN A 83 8.28 18.17 -10.84
N GLY A 84 8.04 19.47 -10.68
CA GLY A 84 6.87 20.16 -11.25
C GLY A 84 5.54 19.97 -10.50
N ALA A 85 5.57 19.47 -9.27
CA ALA A 85 4.45 19.47 -8.32
C ALA A 85 5.00 19.68 -6.90
N SER A 86 4.15 19.96 -5.91
CA SER A 86 4.57 20.03 -4.51
C SER A 86 4.88 18.65 -3.94
N GLN A 87 4.13 17.62 -4.35
CA GLN A 87 4.32 16.21 -3.98
C GLN A 87 3.88 15.29 -5.12
N ILE A 88 4.52 14.11 -5.23
CA ILE A 88 4.16 13.06 -6.20
C ILE A 88 4.18 11.69 -5.50
N PHE A 89 3.13 10.90 -5.75
CA PHE A 89 3.01 9.51 -5.31
C PHE A 89 2.88 8.61 -6.53
N GLU A 90 3.67 7.53 -6.60
CA GLU A 90 3.60 6.56 -7.70
C GLU A 90 2.35 5.66 -7.65
N PHE A 91 1.77 5.51 -6.46
CA PHE A 91 0.49 4.85 -6.24
C PHE A 91 -0.18 5.37 -4.95
N GLU A 92 -1.37 5.96 -5.07
CA GLU A 92 -2.17 6.48 -3.94
C GLU A 92 -3.67 6.46 -4.32
N LYS A 93 -4.57 6.60 -3.33
CA LYS A 93 -6.02 6.73 -3.55
C LYS A 93 -6.55 8.15 -3.29
N ILE A 94 -7.66 8.51 -3.95
CA ILE A 94 -8.53 9.64 -3.61
C ILE A 94 -9.99 9.21 -3.66
N GLU A 95 -10.81 9.66 -2.71
CA GLU A 95 -12.26 9.50 -2.70
C GLU A 95 -12.92 10.74 -3.36
N ASN A 96 -13.56 10.59 -4.51
CA ASN A 96 -14.08 11.72 -5.29
C ASN A 96 -15.60 11.80 -5.19
N LEU A 97 -16.17 12.95 -4.84
CA LEU A 97 -17.61 13.17 -4.95
C LEU A 97 -17.98 13.45 -6.41
N ILE A 98 -18.81 12.59 -7.01
CA ILE A 98 -19.33 12.74 -8.38
C ILE A 98 -20.86 12.69 -8.31
N GLY A 99 -21.54 13.77 -8.74
CA GLY A 99 -22.96 13.97 -8.44
C GLY A 99 -23.24 13.82 -6.94
N ASN A 100 -23.99 12.77 -6.57
CA ASN A 100 -24.36 12.44 -5.18
C ASN A 100 -23.69 11.13 -4.69
N SER A 101 -22.55 10.72 -5.23
CA SER A 101 -21.89 9.45 -4.88
C SER A 101 -20.38 9.56 -4.83
N ILE A 102 -19.74 8.72 -4.01
CA ILE A 102 -18.28 8.66 -3.91
C ILE A 102 -17.73 7.63 -4.88
N TYR A 103 -16.76 8.04 -5.68
CA TYR A 103 -15.98 7.19 -6.57
C TYR A 103 -14.51 7.23 -6.14
N THR A 104 -13.98 6.08 -5.71
CA THR A 104 -12.57 5.94 -5.33
C THR A 104 -11.72 5.78 -6.59
N THR A 105 -10.68 6.62 -6.74
CA THR A 105 -9.68 6.49 -7.80
C THR A 105 -8.34 6.12 -7.21
N GLU A 106 -7.62 5.20 -7.85
CA GLU A 106 -6.24 4.83 -7.50
C GLU A 106 -5.30 5.08 -8.68
N GLY A 107 -4.05 5.43 -8.39
CA GLY A 107 -3.02 5.61 -9.40
C GLY A 107 -1.91 6.58 -9.01
N LYS A 108 -1.27 7.19 -10.00
CA LYS A 108 -0.19 8.14 -9.79
C LYS A 108 -0.79 9.51 -9.46
N LEU A 109 -0.51 10.03 -8.26
CA LEU A 109 -1.05 11.28 -7.76
C LEU A 109 0.02 12.39 -7.76
N ALA A 110 -0.31 13.56 -8.29
CA ALA A 110 0.46 14.79 -8.10
C ALA A 110 -0.40 15.80 -7.31
N ILE A 111 0.23 16.46 -6.35
CA ILE A 111 -0.37 17.49 -5.52
C ILE A 111 0.38 18.79 -5.77
N SER A 112 -0.36 19.85 -6.08
CA SER A 112 0.18 21.19 -6.24
C SER A 112 -0.51 22.14 -5.27
N HIS A 113 0.25 22.60 -4.27
CA HIS A 113 -0.15 23.60 -3.30
C HIS A 113 0.18 24.99 -3.84
N PHE A 114 -0.83 25.85 -3.98
CA PHE A 114 -0.73 27.19 -4.55
C PHE A 114 -0.85 28.24 -3.45
N ASP A 115 0.09 29.18 -3.46
CA ASP A 115 0.17 30.34 -2.57
C ASP A 115 0.56 31.59 -3.41
N GLY A 116 0.50 32.79 -2.84
CA GLY A 116 0.87 34.04 -3.52
C GLY A 116 2.37 34.14 -3.82
N ASP A 117 2.72 34.66 -4.99
CA ASP A 117 4.12 34.83 -5.41
C ASP A 117 4.67 36.18 -4.93
N GLY A 118 5.19 36.21 -3.71
CA GLY A 118 5.65 37.45 -3.05
C GLY A 118 4.51 38.37 -2.59
N THR A 119 3.27 37.89 -2.61
CA THR A 119 2.05 38.58 -2.15
C THR A 119 1.20 37.63 -1.31
N ASP A 120 0.12 38.14 -0.70
CA ASP A 120 -0.92 37.29 -0.11
C ASP A 120 -1.58 36.41 -1.19
N PHE A 121 -2.08 35.23 -0.79
CA PHE A 121 -2.83 34.34 -1.68
C PHE A 121 -4.15 34.99 -2.14
N ASN A 122 -4.42 34.90 -3.45
CA ASN A 122 -5.65 35.43 -4.05
C ASN A 122 -6.56 34.29 -4.53
N GLN A 123 -7.45 33.84 -3.65
CA GLN A 123 -8.41 32.76 -3.93
C GLN A 123 -9.21 33.00 -5.22
N ARG A 124 -9.66 34.24 -5.46
CA ARG A 124 -10.48 34.57 -6.64
C ARG A 124 -9.68 34.46 -7.94
N LEU A 125 -8.40 34.80 -7.92
CA LEU A 125 -7.47 34.59 -9.03
C LEU A 125 -7.24 33.09 -9.26
N PHE A 126 -6.92 32.34 -8.20
CA PHE A 126 -6.74 30.89 -8.25
C PHE A 126 -7.95 30.18 -8.89
N ASP A 127 -9.13 30.36 -8.30
CA ASP A 127 -10.37 29.72 -8.75
C ASP A 127 -10.63 30.02 -10.23
N ARG A 128 -10.56 31.29 -10.64
CA ARG A 128 -10.78 31.67 -12.04
C ARG A 128 -9.73 31.08 -12.96
N SER A 129 -8.46 31.10 -12.59
CA SER A 129 -7.38 30.57 -13.43
C SER A 129 -7.51 29.07 -13.63
N ILE A 130 -7.76 28.30 -12.56
CA ILE A 130 -7.85 26.83 -12.63
C ILE A 130 -9.15 26.39 -13.31
N TYR A 131 -10.30 26.94 -12.93
CA TYR A 131 -11.58 26.55 -13.54
C TYR A 131 -11.67 26.99 -15.02
N ASP A 132 -11.32 28.24 -15.35
CA ASP A 132 -11.35 28.69 -16.75
C ASP A 132 -10.35 27.90 -17.63
N TYR A 133 -9.26 27.34 -17.06
CA TYR A 133 -8.33 26.47 -17.78
C TYR A 133 -8.93 25.07 -18.00
N LEU A 134 -9.45 24.43 -16.95
CA LEU A 134 -10.08 23.10 -17.02
C LEU A 134 -11.30 23.10 -17.97
N ASP A 135 -12.10 24.15 -17.94
CA ASP A 135 -13.24 24.31 -18.85
C ASP A 135 -12.79 24.52 -20.31
N LYS A 136 -11.74 25.32 -20.56
CA LYS A 136 -11.20 25.60 -21.92
C LYS A 136 -10.50 24.42 -22.56
N MET A 137 -9.78 23.60 -21.78
CA MET A 137 -9.22 22.34 -22.27
C MET A 137 -10.30 21.27 -22.51
N GLY A 138 -11.55 21.52 -22.10
CA GLY A 138 -12.68 20.62 -22.31
C GLY A 138 -12.78 19.49 -21.29
N ALA A 139 -12.19 19.64 -20.09
CA ALA A 139 -12.34 18.65 -19.03
C ALA A 139 -13.81 18.57 -18.56
N LYS A 140 -14.31 17.37 -18.28
CA LYS A 140 -15.70 17.18 -17.84
C LYS A 140 -15.82 17.42 -16.34
N GLN A 141 -16.47 18.52 -15.94
CA GLN A 141 -16.88 18.71 -14.54
C GLN A 141 -17.88 17.62 -14.12
N LEU A 142 -17.56 16.89 -13.04
CA LEU A 142 -18.39 15.84 -12.43
C LEU A 142 -19.07 16.30 -11.14
N PHE A 143 -18.45 17.26 -10.44
CA PHE A 143 -18.98 17.91 -9.26
C PHE A 143 -18.38 19.31 -9.11
N LYS A 144 -19.14 20.25 -8.55
CA LYS A 144 -18.67 21.54 -8.06
C LYS A 144 -19.67 22.10 -7.06
N GLY A 145 -19.24 22.35 -5.84
CA GLY A 145 -20.14 22.82 -4.78
C GLY A 145 -19.53 22.70 -3.39
N ASP A 146 -20.38 22.95 -2.39
CA ASP A 146 -20.02 22.86 -0.97
C ASP A 146 -19.68 21.42 -0.55
N TYR A 147 -18.80 21.28 0.44
CA TYR A 147 -18.60 20.00 1.10
C TYR A 147 -19.90 19.50 1.76
N PRO A 148 -20.26 18.21 1.69
CA PRO A 148 -21.52 17.71 2.22
C PRO A 148 -21.73 18.06 3.70
N LYS A 149 -22.84 18.72 4.00
CA LYS A 149 -23.21 19.16 5.36
C LYS A 149 -23.39 17.98 6.31
N ASN A 150 -23.16 18.22 7.61
CA ASN A 150 -23.29 17.23 8.67
C ASN A 150 -24.77 16.86 8.95
N GLU A 151 -25.38 16.13 8.04
CA GLU A 151 -26.78 15.71 8.05
C GLU A 151 -26.86 14.20 7.75
N PRO A 152 -27.84 13.45 8.30
CA PRO A 152 -27.84 11.97 8.23
C PRO A 152 -27.73 11.39 6.83
N GLN A 153 -28.38 12.00 5.84
CA GLN A 153 -28.33 11.57 4.44
C GLN A 153 -26.95 11.71 3.78
N ASN A 154 -26.06 12.54 4.35
CA ASN A 154 -24.70 12.76 3.87
C ASN A 154 -23.66 11.93 4.65
N GLU A 155 -24.05 11.22 5.71
CA GLU A 155 -23.12 10.60 6.66
C GLU A 155 -22.14 9.63 5.98
N ALA A 156 -22.63 8.77 5.09
CA ALA A 156 -21.79 7.82 4.34
C ALA A 156 -20.79 8.53 3.41
N ALA A 157 -21.21 9.59 2.72
CA ALA A 157 -20.33 10.37 1.85
C ALA A 157 -19.26 11.11 2.68
N ARG A 158 -19.64 11.76 3.79
CA ARG A 158 -18.68 12.43 4.69
C ARG A 158 -17.73 11.44 5.38
N ALA A 159 -18.19 10.24 5.72
CA ALA A 159 -17.35 9.21 6.30
C ALA A 159 -16.24 8.80 5.32
N LYS A 160 -16.56 8.68 4.04
CA LYS A 160 -15.60 8.45 2.97
C LYS A 160 -14.70 9.65 2.70
N LEU A 161 -15.23 10.86 2.55
CA LEU A 161 -14.41 12.04 2.23
C LEU A 161 -13.40 12.42 3.34
N LYS A 162 -13.61 11.96 4.59
CA LYS A 162 -12.59 12.05 5.65
C LYS A 162 -11.33 11.23 5.36
N ASP A 163 -11.38 10.20 4.52
CA ASP A 163 -10.19 9.48 4.04
C ASP A 163 -9.35 10.34 3.07
N ASN A 164 -9.77 11.55 2.70
CA ASN A 164 -8.95 12.53 1.98
C ASN A 164 -8.30 13.58 2.90
N GLN A 165 -8.72 13.66 4.17
CA GLN A 165 -8.34 14.72 5.12
C GLN A 165 -7.26 14.25 6.11
N TRP A 166 -6.45 15.18 6.63
CA TRP A 166 -5.52 14.87 7.74
C TRP A 166 -6.29 14.53 9.02
N ASN A 167 -6.06 13.33 9.57
CA ASN A 167 -6.82 12.82 10.73
C ASN A 167 -6.05 12.85 12.07
N GLY A 168 -4.96 13.61 12.15
CA GLY A 168 -4.10 13.68 13.34
C GLY A 168 -3.11 12.52 13.51
N LYS A 169 -3.22 11.43 12.72
CA LYS A 169 -2.34 10.26 12.78
C LYS A 169 -1.76 9.84 11.42
N ARG A 170 -2.44 10.18 10.33
CA ARG A 170 -2.04 9.92 8.94
C ARG A 170 -2.33 11.14 8.09
N ARG A 171 -1.44 11.40 7.13
CA ARG A 171 -1.70 12.31 6.02
C ARG A 171 -2.41 11.51 4.95
N PHE A 172 -3.64 11.90 4.67
CA PHE A 172 -4.29 11.58 3.42
C PHE A 172 -4.23 12.82 2.52
N TYR A 173 -4.31 12.58 1.21
CA TYR A 173 -3.86 13.52 0.19
C TYR A 173 -5.01 13.95 -0.72
N GLY A 174 -6.01 14.66 -0.19
CA GLY A 174 -7.13 15.13 -1.02
C GLY A 174 -7.88 16.39 -0.59
N PHE A 175 -8.21 16.61 0.68
CA PHE A 175 -8.91 17.84 1.10
C PHE A 175 -8.27 18.45 2.36
N VAL A 176 -8.14 19.77 2.34
CA VAL A 176 -7.56 20.58 3.43
C VAL A 176 -8.56 20.73 4.57
N ASP A 177 -9.82 20.99 4.21
CA ASP A 177 -10.93 21.28 5.11
C ASP A 177 -12.28 20.96 4.42
N ASP A 178 -13.39 21.42 5.02
CA ASP A 178 -14.76 21.29 4.47
C ASP A 178 -15.11 22.47 3.51
N SER A 179 -14.14 23.16 2.90
CA SER A 179 -14.39 24.22 1.90
C SER A 179 -14.94 23.67 0.58
N PRO A 180 -15.64 24.51 -0.22
CA PRO A 180 -16.13 24.11 -1.54
C PRO A 180 -15.01 23.61 -2.46
N PHE A 181 -15.34 22.60 -3.25
CA PHE A 181 -14.40 21.96 -4.17
C PHE A 181 -15.07 21.59 -5.49
N ALA A 182 -14.26 21.20 -6.47
CA ALA A 182 -14.72 20.66 -7.74
C ALA A 182 -13.95 19.40 -8.13
N VAL A 183 -14.62 18.54 -8.88
CA VAL A 183 -14.06 17.30 -9.46
C VAL A 183 -14.25 17.37 -10.98
N TYR A 184 -13.16 17.21 -11.71
CA TYR A 184 -13.13 17.14 -13.17
C TYR A 184 -12.53 15.79 -13.63
N ALA A 185 -12.94 15.31 -14.79
CA ALA A 185 -12.37 14.10 -15.39
C ALA A 185 -12.22 14.23 -16.90
N PHE A 186 -11.22 13.54 -17.45
CA PHE A 186 -10.96 13.46 -18.88
C PHE A 186 -10.01 12.31 -19.21
N LYS A 187 -9.85 12.02 -20.49
CA LYS A 187 -8.81 11.14 -21.03
C LYS A 187 -7.74 11.98 -21.72
N ASN A 188 -6.49 11.52 -21.70
CA ASN A 188 -5.43 12.11 -22.49
C ASN A 188 -4.40 11.02 -22.81
N ASN A 189 -3.99 10.90 -24.08
CA ASN A 189 -2.99 9.95 -24.54
C ASN A 189 -3.23 8.50 -24.08
N GLY A 190 -4.49 8.06 -24.10
CA GLY A 190 -4.91 6.70 -23.72
C GLY A 190 -4.98 6.44 -22.21
N LYS A 191 -4.81 7.47 -21.37
CA LYS A 191 -4.90 7.39 -19.91
C LYS A 191 -6.09 8.17 -19.37
N ASN A 192 -6.61 7.76 -18.22
CA ASN A 192 -7.73 8.38 -17.53
C ASN A 192 -7.20 9.31 -16.42
N TYR A 193 -7.75 10.53 -16.33
CA TYR A 193 -7.36 11.52 -15.34
C TYR A 193 -8.58 12.01 -14.54
N MET A 194 -8.41 12.14 -13.23
CA MET A 194 -9.36 12.82 -12.35
C MET A 194 -8.64 13.94 -11.60
N VAL A 195 -9.25 15.13 -11.54
CA VAL A 195 -8.66 16.33 -10.96
C VAL A 195 -9.59 16.86 -9.88
N ASN A 196 -9.09 16.98 -8.66
CA ASN A 196 -9.78 17.70 -7.58
C ASN A 196 -9.15 19.08 -7.42
N VAL A 197 -10.01 20.09 -7.22
CA VAL A 197 -9.60 21.47 -6.97
C VAL A 197 -10.33 21.93 -5.72
N GLN A 198 -9.60 22.39 -4.71
CA GLN A 198 -10.15 23.01 -3.50
C GLN A 198 -9.40 24.32 -3.21
N SER A 199 -10.08 25.32 -2.68
CA SER A 199 -9.46 26.56 -2.23
C SER A 199 -10.18 27.13 -1.01
N ASN A 200 -9.44 27.86 -0.20
CA ASN A 200 -9.98 28.68 0.88
C ASN A 200 -9.29 30.07 0.85
N SER A 201 -9.51 30.90 1.87
CA SER A 201 -8.93 32.25 1.89
C SER A 201 -7.40 32.29 2.08
N ALA A 202 -6.75 31.15 2.39
CA ALA A 202 -5.32 31.06 2.67
C ALA A 202 -4.53 30.35 1.57
N GLN A 203 -5.11 29.38 0.88
CA GLN A 203 -4.40 28.53 -0.08
C GLN A 203 -5.32 27.92 -1.14
N GLY A 204 -4.72 27.47 -2.25
CA GLY A 204 -5.35 26.62 -3.27
C GLY A 204 -4.64 25.29 -3.40
N GLU A 205 -5.36 24.22 -3.69
CA GLU A 205 -4.80 22.89 -3.91
C GLU A 205 -5.36 22.29 -5.20
N VAL A 206 -4.50 21.63 -5.97
CA VAL A 206 -4.91 20.81 -7.12
C VAL A 206 -4.30 19.42 -7.01
N TYR A 207 -5.16 18.41 -7.06
CA TYR A 207 -4.82 17.00 -7.00
C TYR A 207 -5.08 16.37 -8.37
N VAL A 208 -4.02 15.96 -9.05
CA VAL A 208 -4.09 15.33 -10.38
C VAL A 208 -3.81 13.85 -10.22
N MET A 209 -4.86 13.03 -10.35
CA MET A 209 -4.77 11.57 -10.36
C MET A 209 -4.69 11.06 -11.80
N GLU A 210 -3.57 10.45 -12.19
CA GLU A 210 -3.48 9.58 -13.36
C GLU A 210 -3.87 8.16 -12.92
N LEU A 211 -5.04 7.69 -13.34
CA LEU A 211 -5.53 6.38 -12.91
C LEU A 211 -4.61 5.28 -13.43
N LYS A 212 -4.13 4.44 -12.50
CA LYS A 212 -3.30 3.28 -12.79
C LYS A 212 -3.86 2.09 -12.01
N ALA A 213 -3.95 0.92 -12.65
CA ALA A 213 -4.28 -0.31 -11.94
C ALA A 213 -3.18 -0.65 -10.92
N PHE A 214 -3.55 -1.22 -9.78
CA PHE A 214 -2.59 -1.74 -8.81
C PHE A 214 -1.80 -2.91 -9.41
N GLU A 215 -0.48 -2.78 -9.45
CA GLU A 215 0.44 -3.82 -9.91
C GLU A 215 1.04 -4.52 -8.69
N GLN A 216 0.54 -5.71 -8.35
CA GLN A 216 1.09 -6.49 -7.25
C GLN A 216 2.51 -6.98 -7.58
N THR A 217 3.51 -6.40 -6.92
CA THR A 217 4.92 -6.79 -7.05
C THR A 217 5.36 -7.80 -5.99
N MET A 218 4.61 -7.95 -4.89
CA MET A 218 4.88 -8.98 -3.89
C MET A 218 4.55 -10.36 -4.46
N LYS A 219 5.58 -11.19 -4.58
CA LYS A 219 5.45 -12.61 -4.97
C LYS A 219 5.64 -13.48 -3.73
N LYS A 220 4.76 -14.46 -3.54
CA LYS A 220 5.09 -15.61 -2.69
C LYS A 220 6.17 -16.43 -3.42
N TYR A 221 7.24 -16.80 -2.73
CA TYR A 221 8.15 -17.82 -3.26
C TYR A 221 7.38 -19.14 -3.43
N THR A 222 7.49 -19.71 -4.62
CA THR A 222 6.83 -20.96 -5.01
C THR A 222 7.78 -21.80 -5.84
N ALA A 223 7.63 -23.12 -5.80
CA ALA A 223 8.41 -24.03 -6.64
C ALA A 223 8.37 -23.62 -8.13
N GLU A 224 7.18 -23.41 -8.69
CA GLU A 224 6.97 -22.97 -10.07
C GLU A 224 7.63 -21.60 -10.36
N GLY A 225 7.46 -20.62 -9.48
CA GLY A 225 8.04 -19.29 -9.63
C GLY A 225 9.57 -19.32 -9.67
N MET A 226 10.18 -20.07 -8.75
CA MET A 226 11.64 -20.27 -8.72
C MET A 226 12.14 -21.04 -9.93
N LYS A 227 11.40 -22.07 -10.39
CA LYS A 227 11.73 -22.80 -11.62
C LYS A 227 11.78 -21.88 -12.84
N LYS A 228 10.78 -21.00 -12.98
CA LYS A 228 10.69 -20.03 -14.08
C LYS A 228 11.85 -19.03 -14.08
N GLU A 229 12.28 -18.55 -12.90
CA GLU A 229 13.44 -17.67 -12.77
C GLU A 229 14.76 -18.41 -13.08
N LEU A 230 14.92 -19.65 -12.59
CA LEU A 230 16.08 -20.51 -12.90
C LEU A 230 16.18 -20.88 -14.39
N ASP A 231 15.06 -21.09 -15.07
CA ASP A 231 15.04 -21.38 -16.51
C ASP A 231 15.35 -20.12 -17.35
N ALA A 232 14.82 -18.95 -16.97
CA ALA A 232 14.96 -17.72 -17.73
C ALA A 232 16.32 -17.02 -17.52
N ALA A 233 16.86 -17.07 -16.30
CA ALA A 233 18.04 -16.30 -15.90
C ALA A 233 19.18 -17.14 -15.30
N GLY A 234 19.01 -18.47 -15.19
CA GLY A 234 19.96 -19.35 -14.51
C GLY A 234 19.96 -19.20 -12.98
N LYS A 235 19.18 -18.27 -12.42
CA LYS A 235 19.13 -17.97 -10.99
C LYS A 235 17.77 -17.48 -10.50
N ALA A 236 17.44 -17.74 -9.24
CA ALA A 236 16.29 -17.19 -8.52
C ALA A 236 16.76 -16.45 -7.26
N ILE A 237 16.14 -15.32 -6.92
CA ILE A 237 16.57 -14.44 -5.82
C ILE A 237 15.55 -14.49 -4.67
N LEU A 238 15.99 -14.93 -3.49
CA LEU A 238 15.14 -15.26 -2.36
C LEU A 238 15.51 -14.47 -1.09
N ASN A 239 14.49 -13.99 -0.38
CA ASN A 239 14.62 -13.48 0.96
C ASN A 239 14.26 -14.59 1.95
N ILE A 240 15.27 -15.32 2.42
CA ILE A 240 15.11 -16.36 3.44
C ILE A 240 15.41 -15.74 4.81
N ASN A 241 14.43 -15.77 5.71
CA ASN A 241 14.54 -15.13 7.01
C ASN A 241 15.23 -16.02 8.04
N PHE A 242 16.22 -15.44 8.71
CA PHE A 242 16.98 -16.04 9.80
C PHE A 242 16.85 -15.21 11.08
N ASP A 243 17.28 -15.77 12.20
CA ASP A 243 17.53 -15.00 13.41
C ASP A 243 18.60 -13.93 13.21
N THR A 244 18.46 -12.82 13.94
CA THR A 244 19.38 -11.68 13.88
C THR A 244 20.80 -12.15 14.21
N ASP A 245 21.72 -11.80 13.32
CA ASP A 245 23.14 -12.20 13.37
C ASP A 245 23.40 -13.73 13.48
N LYS A 246 22.45 -14.56 13.03
CA LYS A 246 22.54 -16.02 13.08
C LYS A 246 22.20 -16.66 11.73
N ALA A 247 22.53 -17.95 11.65
CA ALA A 247 22.16 -18.86 10.57
C ALA A 247 20.98 -19.79 10.91
N THR A 248 20.29 -19.56 12.04
CA THR A 248 19.06 -20.28 12.41
C THR A 248 17.88 -19.79 11.56
N LEU A 249 17.18 -20.70 10.88
CA LEU A 249 15.97 -20.37 10.11
C LEU A 249 14.80 -19.97 11.02
N LYS A 250 14.05 -18.95 10.61
CA LYS A 250 12.74 -18.62 11.19
C LYS A 250 11.61 -19.43 10.51
N PRO A 251 10.41 -19.51 11.09
CA PRO A 251 9.29 -20.29 10.50
C PRO A 251 8.89 -19.86 9.08
N ASP A 252 8.98 -18.57 8.78
CA ASP A 252 8.78 -18.01 7.44
C ASP A 252 9.94 -18.37 6.49
N GLY A 253 11.19 -18.29 6.96
CA GLY A 253 12.35 -18.80 6.24
C GLY A 253 12.26 -20.30 5.93
N GLN A 254 11.77 -21.11 6.87
CA GLN A 254 11.53 -22.53 6.67
C GLN A 254 10.46 -22.80 5.60
N THR A 255 9.43 -21.96 5.52
CA THR A 255 8.40 -22.04 4.46
C THR A 255 9.02 -21.84 3.07
N VAL A 256 9.99 -20.92 2.93
CA VAL A 256 10.74 -20.76 1.67
C VAL A 256 11.57 -22.00 1.36
N VAL A 257 12.27 -22.58 2.36
CA VAL A 257 13.04 -23.82 2.18
C VAL A 257 12.15 -25.00 1.74
N ASP A 258 10.90 -25.04 2.18
CA ASP A 258 9.94 -26.10 1.80
C ASP A 258 9.48 -25.96 0.34
N GLU A 259 9.37 -24.74 -0.18
CA GLU A 259 9.14 -24.48 -1.61
C GLU A 259 10.37 -24.83 -2.46
N ILE A 260 11.60 -24.67 -1.93
CA ILE A 260 12.83 -25.11 -2.61
C ILE A 260 12.90 -26.65 -2.64
N LEU A 261 12.46 -27.32 -1.58
CA LEU A 261 12.34 -28.77 -1.55
C LEU A 261 11.34 -29.27 -2.61
N ALA A 262 10.15 -28.65 -2.70
CA ALA A 262 9.15 -28.96 -3.72
C ALA A 262 9.74 -28.82 -5.14
N LEU A 263 10.38 -27.68 -5.44
CA LEU A 263 11.10 -27.43 -6.70
C LEU A 263 12.09 -28.56 -7.05
N LEU A 264 12.91 -29.00 -6.11
CA LEU A 264 13.96 -30.01 -6.34
C LEU A 264 13.40 -31.44 -6.46
N ASN A 265 12.25 -31.73 -5.85
CA ASN A 265 11.52 -32.98 -5.99
C ASN A 265 10.78 -33.07 -7.33
N GLU A 266 10.11 -31.98 -7.74
CA GLU A 266 9.44 -31.86 -9.03
C GLU A 266 10.43 -31.89 -10.22
N ASN A 267 11.69 -31.52 -9.97
CA ASN A 267 12.73 -31.45 -11.00
C ASN A 267 13.97 -32.28 -10.61
N PRO A 268 13.94 -33.62 -10.69
CA PRO A 268 15.03 -34.49 -10.20
C PRO A 268 16.40 -34.26 -10.84
N THR A 269 16.44 -33.69 -12.05
CA THR A 269 17.69 -33.36 -12.79
C THR A 269 18.23 -31.96 -12.52
N LEU A 270 17.55 -31.15 -11.69
CA LEU A 270 17.98 -29.81 -11.35
C LEU A 270 19.04 -29.84 -10.24
N ASN A 271 20.18 -29.19 -10.50
CA ASN A 271 21.25 -28.94 -9.53
C ASN A 271 21.30 -27.45 -9.19
N ILE A 272 21.53 -27.10 -7.93
CA ILE A 272 21.57 -25.70 -7.47
C ILE A 272 22.71 -25.43 -6.48
N SER A 273 23.38 -24.30 -6.67
CA SER A 273 24.20 -23.64 -5.66
C SER A 273 23.30 -22.70 -4.85
N ILE A 274 23.43 -22.76 -3.54
CA ILE A 274 22.72 -21.90 -2.59
C ILE A 274 23.74 -20.84 -2.14
N GLU A 275 23.52 -19.60 -2.54
CA GLU A 275 24.50 -18.53 -2.40
C GLU A 275 24.00 -17.47 -1.42
N GLY A 276 24.65 -17.34 -0.27
CA GLY A 276 24.29 -16.36 0.76
C GLY A 276 24.98 -15.01 0.53
N TYR A 277 24.25 -13.93 0.83
CA TYR A 277 24.73 -12.54 0.71
C TYR A 277 24.30 -11.70 1.93
N THR A 278 25.04 -10.63 2.21
CA THR A 278 24.73 -9.63 3.25
C THR A 278 24.71 -8.22 2.67
N ASP A 279 24.22 -7.25 3.44
CA ASP A 279 24.62 -5.86 3.25
C ASP A 279 26.04 -5.61 3.79
N ASN A 280 26.53 -4.37 3.70
CA ASN A 280 27.88 -3.98 4.11
C ASN A 280 28.01 -3.59 5.61
N THR A 281 26.99 -3.80 6.44
CA THR A 281 27.03 -3.46 7.86
C THR A 281 27.82 -4.51 8.64
N GLY A 282 28.78 -4.08 9.47
CA GLY A 282 29.64 -4.97 10.25
C GLY A 282 30.93 -5.38 9.53
N ALA A 283 31.69 -6.29 10.14
CA ALA A 283 33.00 -6.71 9.62
C ALA A 283 32.86 -7.62 8.39
N ALA A 284 33.73 -7.43 7.39
CA ALA A 284 33.69 -8.19 6.13
C ALA A 284 33.82 -9.70 6.35
N ASP A 285 34.79 -10.14 7.16
CA ASP A 285 35.02 -11.57 7.46
C ASP A 285 33.84 -12.20 8.21
N HIS A 286 33.21 -11.45 9.11
CA HIS A 286 31.98 -11.87 9.80
C HIS A 286 30.83 -12.05 8.83
N ASN A 287 30.62 -11.09 7.92
CA ASN A 287 29.59 -11.17 6.88
C ASN A 287 29.84 -12.32 5.88
N LYS A 288 31.10 -12.59 5.52
CA LYS A 288 31.50 -13.77 4.73
C LYS A 288 31.14 -15.07 5.45
N LYS A 289 31.49 -15.19 6.73
CA LYS A 289 31.14 -16.37 7.52
C LYS A 289 29.62 -16.53 7.68
N LEU A 290 28.92 -15.48 8.09
CA LEU A 290 27.46 -15.50 8.32
C LEU A 290 26.68 -15.88 7.06
N SER A 291 27.07 -15.35 5.90
CA SER A 291 26.44 -15.73 4.63
C SER A 291 26.72 -17.17 4.22
N ALA A 292 27.95 -17.68 4.44
CA ALA A 292 28.28 -19.08 4.20
C ALA A 292 27.50 -20.02 5.14
N ASP A 293 27.44 -19.69 6.43
CA ASP A 293 26.69 -20.47 7.43
C ASP A 293 25.19 -20.51 7.09
N ARG A 294 24.59 -19.40 6.64
CA ARG A 294 23.19 -19.35 6.18
C ARG A 294 22.93 -20.22 4.95
N ALA A 295 23.81 -20.17 3.95
CA ALA A 295 23.74 -21.03 2.78
C ALA A 295 23.86 -22.52 3.17
N ASN A 296 24.78 -22.84 4.09
CA ASN A 296 24.93 -24.18 4.65
C ASN A 296 23.68 -24.65 5.40
N THR A 297 23.04 -23.81 6.22
CA THR A 297 21.78 -24.18 6.90
C THR A 297 20.71 -24.61 5.91
N VAL A 298 20.52 -23.84 4.82
CA VAL A 298 19.52 -24.17 3.78
C VAL A 298 19.90 -25.47 3.05
N MET A 299 21.17 -25.64 2.68
CA MET A 299 21.66 -26.87 2.04
C MET A 299 21.43 -28.11 2.92
N TYR A 300 21.80 -28.05 4.20
CA TYR A 300 21.62 -29.16 5.13
C TYR A 300 20.15 -29.42 5.47
N ALA A 301 19.30 -28.39 5.50
CA ALA A 301 17.85 -28.56 5.66
C ALA A 301 17.22 -29.30 4.47
N LEU A 302 17.67 -29.03 3.24
CA LEU A 302 17.23 -29.74 2.03
C LEU A 302 17.75 -31.19 1.99
N ALA A 303 19.03 -31.39 2.30
CA ALA A 303 19.63 -32.72 2.35
C ALA A 303 19.00 -33.60 3.45
N GLY A 304 18.74 -33.04 4.62
CA GLY A 304 18.02 -33.70 5.73
C GLY A 304 16.56 -34.05 5.40
N LYS A 305 15.98 -33.44 4.35
CA LYS A 305 14.65 -33.77 3.81
C LYS A 305 14.71 -34.68 2.56
N GLY A 306 15.87 -35.26 2.25
CA GLY A 306 16.03 -36.32 1.25
C GLY A 306 16.55 -35.88 -0.12
N ILE A 307 16.94 -34.62 -0.32
CA ILE A 307 17.65 -34.22 -1.54
C ILE A 307 19.08 -34.76 -1.51
N ASP A 308 19.49 -35.41 -2.60
CA ASP A 308 20.88 -35.88 -2.76
C ASP A 308 21.86 -34.70 -2.69
N ILE A 309 22.83 -34.78 -1.78
CA ILE A 309 23.82 -33.73 -1.53
C ILE A 309 24.67 -33.41 -2.77
N SER A 310 24.83 -34.34 -3.71
CA SER A 310 25.55 -34.12 -4.97
C SER A 310 24.85 -33.12 -5.92
N ARG A 311 23.54 -32.92 -5.75
CA ARG A 311 22.74 -31.92 -6.48
C ARG A 311 22.86 -30.51 -5.88
N LEU A 312 23.48 -30.38 -4.71
CA LEU A 312 23.53 -29.15 -3.93
C LEU A 312 24.97 -28.63 -3.79
N LYS A 313 25.10 -27.30 -3.80
CA LYS A 313 26.31 -26.59 -3.36
C LYS A 313 25.91 -25.44 -2.44
N SER A 314 26.86 -24.93 -1.67
CA SER A 314 26.68 -23.73 -0.85
C SER A 314 27.87 -22.79 -0.99
N ALA A 315 27.62 -21.49 -0.94
CA ALA A 315 28.65 -20.45 -0.96
C ALA A 315 28.23 -19.21 -0.15
N GLY A 316 29.18 -18.54 0.50
CA GLY A 316 28.97 -17.26 1.19
C GLY A 316 29.75 -16.14 0.53
N PHE A 317 29.04 -15.12 0.03
CA PHE A 317 29.66 -13.98 -0.65
C PHE A 317 29.77 -12.72 0.21
N GLY A 318 29.14 -12.69 1.40
CA GLY A 318 29.12 -11.49 2.25
C GLY A 318 28.56 -10.29 1.48
N ALA A 319 29.25 -9.16 1.58
CA ALA A 319 28.86 -7.90 0.95
C ALA A 319 29.43 -7.70 -0.48
N ASP A 320 30.30 -8.59 -0.97
CA ASP A 320 31.13 -8.37 -2.17
C ASP A 320 30.35 -8.27 -3.49
N LYS A 321 29.10 -8.72 -3.51
CA LYS A 321 28.23 -8.78 -4.69
C LYS A 321 26.85 -8.20 -4.36
N PRO A 322 26.73 -6.87 -4.17
CA PRO A 322 25.45 -6.22 -3.91
C PRO A 322 24.56 -6.20 -5.16
N LEU A 323 23.25 -6.25 -4.99
CA LEU A 323 22.27 -5.96 -6.05
C LEU A 323 21.99 -4.45 -6.19
N ALA A 324 22.14 -3.71 -5.09
CA ALA A 324 21.90 -2.27 -5.01
C ALA A 324 22.93 -1.60 -4.09
N ALA A 325 23.15 -0.29 -4.23
CA ALA A 325 24.06 0.45 -3.37
C ALA A 325 23.64 0.31 -1.89
N ASN A 326 24.58 0.20 -0.94
CA ASN A 326 24.25 0.07 0.48
C ASN A 326 23.96 1.43 1.15
N ASP A 327 23.28 2.33 0.44
CA ASP A 327 23.00 3.72 0.80
C ASP A 327 21.73 3.89 1.66
N THR A 328 20.75 3.02 1.44
CA THR A 328 19.41 3.06 2.05
C THR A 328 19.07 1.71 2.68
N ASP A 329 18.23 1.71 3.70
CA ASP A 329 17.85 0.46 4.39
C ASP A 329 17.07 -0.50 3.48
N ASP A 330 16.30 0.03 2.51
CA ASP A 330 15.64 -0.75 1.46
C ASP A 330 16.64 -1.45 0.54
N ASN A 331 17.71 -0.76 0.12
CA ASN A 331 18.74 -1.38 -0.71
C ASN A 331 19.60 -2.38 0.08
N LYS A 332 19.90 -2.09 1.36
CA LYS A 332 20.50 -3.07 2.27
C LYS A 332 19.61 -4.31 2.45
N ALA A 333 18.28 -4.13 2.54
CA ALA A 333 17.34 -5.24 2.59
C ALA A 333 17.39 -6.12 1.33
N LYS A 334 17.49 -5.51 0.13
CA LYS A 334 17.71 -6.26 -1.13
C LYS A 334 19.04 -7.02 -1.14
N ASN A 335 20.08 -6.51 -0.47
CA ASN A 335 21.40 -7.15 -0.43
C ASN A 335 21.45 -8.36 0.53
N ARG A 336 20.69 -8.33 1.64
CA ARG A 336 20.50 -9.44 2.60
C ARG A 336 19.59 -10.55 2.03
N ARG A 337 20.16 -11.38 1.15
CA ARG A 337 19.42 -12.37 0.36
C ARG A 337 20.14 -13.73 0.28
N VAL A 338 19.44 -14.70 -0.28
CA VAL A 338 19.99 -15.97 -0.80
C VAL A 338 19.67 -16.05 -2.29
N GLU A 339 20.62 -16.41 -3.13
CA GLU A 339 20.35 -16.76 -4.54
C GLU A 339 20.44 -18.28 -4.71
N LEU A 340 19.54 -18.84 -5.52
CA LEU A 340 19.71 -20.18 -6.07
C LEU A 340 20.29 -20.03 -7.47
N VAL A 341 21.40 -20.71 -7.76
CA VAL A 341 22.10 -20.63 -9.05
C VAL A 341 22.24 -22.02 -9.64
N LYS A 342 21.75 -22.23 -10.87
CA LYS A 342 21.86 -23.50 -11.58
C LYS A 342 23.32 -23.77 -11.98
N PHE A 343 23.79 -25.01 -11.85
CA PHE A 343 25.13 -25.44 -12.27
C PHE A 343 25.14 -26.80 -13.00
#